data_AF-X0Y096-F1
#
_entry.id   AF-X0Y096-F1
#
_cell.length_a   1.000
_cell.length_b   1.000
_cell.length_c   1.000
_cell.angle_alpha   90.00
_cell.angle_beta   90.00
_cell.angle_gamma   90.00
#
_symmetry.space_group_name_H-M   'P 1'
#
loop_
_entity.id
_entity.type
_entity.pdbx_description
1 polymer ?
#
loop_
_entity_poly.entity_id
_entity_poly.type
_entity_poly.pdbx_seq_one_letter_code
_entity_poly.pdbx_strand_id
1 'polypeptide(L)' 'TIELANKLDTIVLVSGDGDYVPLVQHLKRAMGCRIEVIAFGPSSSAKLKEESDEFVDLDRNKGKFLMK' A
#
# COMPACT_ATOMS: atom_id res chain seq x y z
N THR A 1 4.98 -9.06 -10.12
CA THR A 1 4.69 -10.47 -9.77
C THR A 1 5.06 -10.70 -8.32
N ILE A 2 4.31 -11.54 -7.59
CA ILE A 2 4.64 -11.90 -6.19
C ILE A 2 5.98 -12.66 -6.10
N GLU A 3 6.41 -13.27 -7.21
CA GLU A 3 7.65 -14.05 -7.34
C GLU A 3 8.93 -13.33 -6.89
N LEU A 4 8.96 -12.00 -6.89
CA LEU A 4 10.11 -11.22 -6.46
C LEU A 4 10.12 -10.89 -4.97
N ALA A 5 8.99 -11.06 -4.27
CA ALA A 5 8.85 -10.58 -2.89
C ALA A 5 9.83 -11.25 -1.92
N ASN A 6 10.22 -12.50 -2.16
CA ASN A 6 11.25 -13.19 -1.35
C ASN A 6 12.67 -12.58 -1.48
N LYS A 7 12.89 -11.68 -2.43
CA LYS A 7 14.16 -10.97 -2.66
C LYS A 7 14.07 -9.48 -2.31
N LEU A 8 12.92 -9.03 -1.80
CA LEU A 8 12.65 -7.62 -1.52
C LEU A 8 12.39 -7.43 -0.04
N ASP A 9 13.05 -6.44 0.55
CA ASP A 9 12.84 -6.08 1.95
C ASP A 9 11.56 -5.25 2.15
N THR A 10 11.22 -4.42 1.16
CA THR A 10 10.07 -3.50 1.20
C THR A 10 9.35 -3.48 -0.15
N ILE A 11 8.01 -3.51 -0.10
CA ILE A 11 7.13 -3.41 -1.26
C ILE A 11 6.22 -2.20 -1.08
N VAL A 12 6.19 -1.34 -2.10
CA VAL A 12 5.33 -0.17 -2.15
C VAL A 12 4.13 -0.45 -3.04
N LEU A 13 2.93 -0.48 -2.44
CA LEU A 13 1.66 -0.62 -3.15
C LEU A 13 1.06 0.76 -3.39
N VAL A 14 1.04 1.19 -4.65
CA VAL A 14 0.41 2.46 -5.05
C VAL A 14 -1.05 2.21 -5.44
N SER A 15 -1.91 1.99 -4.45
CA SER A 15 -3.35 1.78 -4.62
C SER A 15 -4.10 1.97 -3.31
N GLY A 16 -5.32 2.49 -3.38
CA GLY A 16 -6.26 2.56 -2.25
C GLY A 16 -7.25 1.40 -2.18
N ASP A 17 -7.18 0.46 -3.12
CA ASP A 17 -8.19 -0.59 -3.30
C ASP A 17 -8.09 -1.67 -2.20
N GLY A 18 -9.21 -1.89 -1.51
CA GLY A 18 -9.32 -2.89 -0.45
C GLY A 18 -9.16 -4.33 -0.91
N ASP A 19 -9.29 -4.61 -2.20
CA ASP A 19 -9.11 -5.95 -2.77
C ASP A 19 -7.66 -6.45 -2.66
N TYR A 20 -6.70 -5.55 -2.40
CA TYR A 20 -5.31 -5.91 -2.12
C TYR A 20 -5.04 -6.32 -0.67
N VAL A 21 -6.01 -6.24 0.25
CA VAL A 21 -5.81 -6.64 1.65
C VAL A 21 -5.28 -8.08 1.79
N PRO A 22 -5.84 -9.10 1.09
CA PRO A 22 -5.30 -10.47 1.17
C PRO A 22 -3.85 -10.57 0.67
N LEU A 23 -3.48 -9.75 -0.33
CA LEU A 23 -2.11 -9.69 -0.84
C LEU A 23 -1.16 -9.10 0.21
N VAL A 24 -1.52 -7.98 0.83
CA VAL A 24 -0.73 -7.35 1.89
C VAL A 24 -0.52 -8.31 3.05
N GLN A 25 -1.59 -8.99 3.50
CA GLN A 25 -1.49 -9.99 4.55
C GLN A 25 -0.60 -11.17 4.17
N HIS A 26 -0.69 -11.66 2.93
CA HIS A 26 0.15 -12.74 2.44
C HIS A 26 1.63 -12.34 2.40
N LEU A 27 1.95 -11.17 1.85
CA LEU A 27 3.33 -10.67 1.76
C LEU A 27 3.93 -10.45 3.16
N LYS A 28 3.18 -9.88 4.09
CA LYS A 28 3.64 -9.69 5.48
C LYS A 28 3.87 -11.02 6.19
N ARG A 29 2.89 -11.94 6.13
CA ARG A 29 2.94 -13.20 6.92
C ARG A 29 3.86 -14.26 6.31
N ALA A 30 3.84 -14.42 4.99
CA ALA A 30 4.54 -15.50 4.32
C ALA A 30 5.96 -15.12 3.89
N MET A 31 6.19 -13.84 3.54
CA MET A 31 7.47 -13.37 3.00
C MET A 31 8.23 -12.46 3.98
N GLY A 32 7.57 -11.97 5.05
CA GLY A 32 8.19 -11.05 6.00
C GLY A 32 8.51 -9.66 5.43
N CYS A 33 7.96 -9.33 4.25
CA CYS A 33 8.21 -8.04 3.61
C CYS A 33 7.50 -6.92 4.36
N ARG A 34 8.17 -5.76 4.47
CA ARG A 34 7.53 -4.51 4.87
C ARG A 34 6.64 -3.99 3.73
N ILE A 35 5.41 -3.62 4.04
CA ILE A 35 4.45 -3.11 3.07
C ILE A 35 4.13 -1.65 3.34
N GLU A 36 4.42 -0.80 2.37
CA GLU A 36 4.01 0.60 2.36
C GLU A 36 2.88 0.78 1.34
N VAL A 37 1.86 1.55 1.70
CA VAL A 37 0.75 1.88 0.80
C VAL A 37 0.78 3.37 0.50
N ILE A 38 0.72 3.73 -0.78
CA ILE A 38 0.64 5.10 -1.24
C ILE A 38 -0.68 5.29 -1.98
N ALA A 39 -1.57 6.13 -1.45
CA ALA A 39 -2.87 6.36 -2.06
C ALA A 39 -3.50 7.68 -1.58
N PHE A 40 -4.64 8.06 -2.19
CA PHE A 40 -5.45 9.16 -1.67
C PHE A 40 -6.29 8.68 -0.49
N GLY A 41 -6.05 9.24 0.69
CA GLY A 41 -6.70 8.86 1.93
C GLY A 41 -8.22 8.73 1.83
N PRO A 42 -8.96 9.70 1.27
CA PRO A 42 -10.42 9.63 1.17
C PRO A 42 -10.96 8.49 0.31
N SER A 43 -10.20 8.04 -0.70
CA SER A 43 -10.60 6.98 -1.62
C SER A 43 -9.99 5.63 -1.29
N SER A 44 -9.33 5.50 -0.14
CA SER A 44 -8.60 4.30 0.24
C SER A 44 -9.31 3.51 1.33
N SER A 45 -9.35 2.18 1.17
CA SER A 45 -9.92 1.25 2.15
C SER A 45 -9.26 1.42 3.53
N ALA A 46 -10.08 1.57 4.58
CA ALA A 46 -9.59 1.67 5.96
C ALA A 46 -8.79 0.43 6.37
N LYS A 47 -9.29 -0.76 5.99
CA LYS A 47 -8.63 -2.03 6.27
C LYS A 47 -7.26 -2.15 5.58
N LEU A 48 -7.13 -1.62 4.37
CA LEU A 48 -5.84 -1.60 3.68
C LEU A 48 -4.80 -0.74 4.43
N LYS A 49 -5.23 0.39 4.98
CA LYS A 49 -4.37 1.27 5.80
C LYS A 49 -3.92 0.59 7.08
N GLU A 50 -4.85 -0.10 7.76
CA GLU A 50 -4.56 -0.84 9.01
C GLU A 50 -3.58 -1.98 8.79
N GLU A 51 -3.67 -2.68 7.66
CA GLU A 51 -2.81 -3.83 7.36
C GLU A 51 -1.42 -3.42 6.84
N SER A 52 -1.29 -2.22 6.26
CA SER A 52 -0.01 -1.65 5.83
C SER A 52 0.89 -1.27 7.01
N ASP A 53 2.21 -1.38 6.85
CA ASP A 53 3.18 -0.91 7.85
C ASP A 53 3.32 0.61 7.84
N GLU A 54 3.15 1.23 6.67
CA GLU A 54 3.12 2.69 6.51
C GLU A 54 2.10 3.07 5.42
N PHE A 55 1.36 4.16 5.67
CA PHE A 55 0.42 4.73 4.70
C PHE A 55 0.81 6.17 4.36
N VAL A 56 1.18 6.40 3.10
CA VAL A 56 1.50 7.72 2.56
C VAL A 56 0.27 8.30 1.87
N ASP A 57 -0.31 9.32 2.48
CA ASP A 57 -1.51 9.98 1.96
C ASP A 57 -1.15 11.09 0.95
N LEU A 58 -1.42 10.83 -0.33
CA LEU A 58 -1.24 11.79 -1.41
C LEU A 58 -2.19 12.99 -1.31
N ASP A 59 -3.32 12.84 -0.62
CA ASP A 59 -4.31 13.90 -0.43
C ASP A 59 -3.76 15.07 0.40
N ARG A 60 -2.68 14.85 1.15
CA ARG A 60 -1.99 15.91 1.93
C ARG A 60 -1.31 16.95 1.05
N ASN A 61 -1.06 16.66 -0.23
CA ASN A 61 -0.43 17.61 -1.16
C ASN A 61 -1.14 17.63 -2.52
N LYS A 62 -2.44 17.95 -2.50
CA LYS A 62 -3.32 17.97 -3.69
C LYS A 62 -2.77 18.79 -4.84
N GLY A 63 -2.13 19.93 -4.57
CA GLY A 63 -1.57 20.81 -5.60
C GLY A 63 -0.40 20.20 -6.38
N LYS A 64 0.26 19.17 -5.82
CA LYS A 64 1.34 18.43 -6.48
C LYS A 64 0.84 17.19 -7.22
N PHE A 65 -0.23 16.56 -6.74
CA PHE A 65 -0.66 15.23 -7.20
C PHE A 65 -1.97 15.20 -8.00
N LEU A 66 -2.82 16.22 -7.88
CA LEU A 66 -4.05 16.35 -8.69
C LEU A 66 -3.82 17.33 -9.84
N MET A 67 -4.22 16.93 -11.05
CA MET A 67 -4.26 17.84 -12.20
C MET A 67 -5.39 18.85 -12.00
N LYS A 68 -5.15 20.11 -12.38
CA LYS A 68 -6.15 21.18 -12.38
C LYS A 68 -7.00 21.12 -13.63
#